data_AF-A0A946FCF2-F1
#
_entry.id   AF-A0A946FCF2-F1
#
_cell.length_a   1.000
_cell.length_b   1.000
_cell.length_c   1.000
_cell.angle_alpha   90.00
_cell.angle_beta   90.00
_cell.angle_gamma   90.00
#
_symmetry.space_group_name_H-M   'P 1'
#
loop_
_entity.id
_entity.type
_entity.pdbx_description
1 polymer ?
#
loop_
_entity_poly.entity_id
_entity_poly.type
_entity_poly.pdbx_seq_one_letter_code
_entity_poly.pdbx_strand_id
1 'polypeptide(L)'
;FKNDYWAGSKEKEWTGIHHLGFWVDELDETHNMIESSGGEYFSGRPDASAGDLTQTHFEVKYFDPNGVMVELSSNGWPGASRD
;
A
#
# COMPACT_ATOMS: atom_id res chain seq x y z
N PHE A 1 -7.24 9.67 -10.76
CA PHE A 1 -6.27 9.41 -9.66
C PHE A 1 -5.48 10.67 -9.31
N LYS A 2 -4.72 10.74 -8.20
CA LYS A 2 -4.05 11.98 -7.73
C LYS A 2 -3.14 12.62 -8.79
N ASN A 3 -2.30 11.81 -9.44
CA ASN A 3 -1.49 12.12 -10.62
C ASN A 3 -1.02 10.79 -11.26
N ASP A 4 -0.31 10.85 -12.39
CA ASP A 4 0.15 9.66 -13.10
C ASP A 4 1.16 8.82 -12.31
N TYR A 5 2.05 9.47 -11.55
CA TYR A 5 2.99 8.75 -10.68
C TYR A 5 2.25 7.88 -9.67
N TRP A 6 1.29 8.46 -8.94
CA TRP A 6 0.53 7.72 -7.94
C TRP A 6 -0.41 6.68 -8.57
N ALA A 7 -0.83 6.86 -9.82
CA ALA A 7 -1.65 5.90 -10.55
C ALA A 7 -0.87 4.61 -10.93
N GLY A 8 0.45 4.62 -10.76
CA GLY A 8 1.28 3.43 -10.87
C GLY A 8 1.32 2.88 -12.29
N SER A 9 0.86 1.64 -12.48
CA SER A 9 0.79 1.00 -13.80
C SER A 9 -0.36 1.53 -14.67
N LYS A 10 -1.20 2.42 -14.13
CA LYS A 10 -2.32 3.06 -14.82
C LYS A 10 -2.04 4.54 -15.03
N GLU A 11 -2.75 5.15 -15.98
CA GLU A 11 -2.78 6.61 -16.15
C GLU A 11 -3.78 7.24 -15.19
N LYS A 12 -3.61 8.52 -14.83
CA LYS A 12 -4.52 9.21 -13.90
C LYS A 12 -5.97 9.24 -14.37
N GLU A 13 -6.19 9.22 -15.69
CA GLU A 13 -7.50 9.26 -16.36
C GLU A 13 -8.11 7.86 -16.57
N TRP A 14 -7.41 6.79 -16.19
CA TRP A 14 -7.93 5.44 -16.33
C TRP A 14 -9.18 5.23 -15.46
N THR A 15 -10.20 4.57 -16.02
CA THR A 15 -11.48 4.30 -15.36
C THR A 15 -11.54 2.84 -14.91
N GLY A 16 -11.64 2.62 -13.59
CA GLY A 16 -11.73 1.30 -12.96
C GLY A 16 -11.04 1.27 -11.58
N ILE A 17 -10.72 0.06 -11.09
CA ILE A 17 -9.98 -0.17 -9.83
C ILE A 17 -8.49 0.14 -9.98
N HIS A 18 -8.02 1.22 -9.37
CA HIS A 18 -6.59 1.62 -9.44
C HIS A 18 -5.71 0.78 -8.49
N HIS A 19 -6.24 0.46 -7.31
CA HIS A 19 -5.52 -0.26 -6.26
C HIS A 19 -6.50 -0.92 -5.28
N LEU A 20 -6.01 -1.91 -4.54
CA LEU A 20 -6.75 -2.63 -3.50
C LEU A 20 -6.03 -2.52 -2.15
N GLY A 21 -6.74 -2.15 -1.10
CA GLY A 21 -6.19 -2.02 0.25
C GLY A 21 -6.44 -3.26 1.11
N PHE A 22 -5.40 -3.67 1.85
CA PHE A 22 -5.45 -4.74 2.84
C PHE A 22 -5.03 -4.20 4.22
N TRP A 23 -5.90 -4.39 5.22
CA TRP A 23 -5.56 -4.11 6.61
C TRP A 23 -4.88 -5.34 7.21
N VAL A 24 -3.60 -5.22 7.55
CA VAL A 24 -2.77 -6.32 8.07
C VAL A 24 -2.29 -6.03 9.48
N ASP A 25 -1.94 -7.05 10.25
CA ASP A 25 -1.41 -6.85 11.60
C ASP A 25 0.08 -6.46 11.55
N GLU A 26 0.88 -7.24 10.81
CA GLU A 26 2.33 -7.08 10.78
C GLU A 26 2.81 -6.73 9.36
N LEU A 27 3.27 -5.50 9.18
CA LEU A 27 3.71 -4.99 7.88
C LEU A 27 4.98 -5.65 7.39
N ASP A 28 5.91 -5.96 8.28
CA ASP A 28 7.21 -6.56 7.90
C ASP A 28 7.06 -8.00 7.47
N GLU A 29 6.25 -8.78 8.18
CA GLU A 29 5.91 -10.14 7.78
C GLU A 29 5.21 -10.13 6.42
N THR A 30 4.19 -9.28 6.26
CA THR A 30 3.45 -9.18 5.00
C THR A 30 4.34 -8.71 3.85
N HIS A 31 5.24 -7.75 4.09
CA HIS A 31 6.21 -7.29 3.09
C HIS A 31 7.09 -8.43 2.59
N ASN A 32 7.64 -9.24 3.50
CA ASN A 32 8.47 -10.40 3.12
C ASN A 32 7.67 -11.43 2.31
N MET A 33 6.38 -11.63 2.66
CA MET A 33 5.49 -12.51 1.89
C MET A 33 5.23 -12.00 0.48
N ILE A 34 5.02 -10.69 0.31
CA ILE A 34 4.79 -10.07 -1.00
C ILE A 34 6.05 -10.22 -1.87
N GLU A 35 7.21 -9.82 -1.37
CA GLU A 35 8.48 -9.88 -2.14
C GLU A 35 8.85 -11.33 -2.50
N SER A 36 8.70 -12.28 -1.57
CA SER A 36 8.96 -13.70 -1.85
C SER A 36 7.97 -14.32 -2.84
N SER A 37 6.80 -13.71 -3.01
CA SER A 37 5.79 -14.09 -4.00
C SER A 37 5.95 -13.36 -5.34
N GLY A 38 6.99 -12.54 -5.50
CA GLY A 38 7.28 -11.78 -6.72
C GLY A 38 6.55 -10.44 -6.84
N GLY A 39 5.97 -9.94 -5.75
CA GLY A 39 5.49 -8.56 -5.69
C GLY A 39 6.64 -7.58 -5.51
N GLU A 40 6.44 -6.34 -5.97
CA GLU A 40 7.46 -5.30 -5.98
C GLU A 40 7.03 -4.09 -5.16
N TYR A 41 7.87 -3.64 -4.22
CA TYR A 41 7.65 -2.39 -3.50
C TYR A 41 7.57 -1.17 -4.43
N PHE A 42 6.58 -0.31 -4.19
CA PHE A 42 6.39 0.95 -4.91
C PHE A 42 6.69 2.17 -4.05
N SER A 43 5.95 2.39 -2.97
CA SER A 43 6.05 3.62 -2.17
C SER A 43 5.32 3.53 -0.82
N GLY A 44 5.42 4.57 0.00
CA GLY A 44 4.56 4.79 1.15
C GLY A 44 5.04 4.17 2.47
N ARG A 45 6.19 3.49 2.47
CA ARG A 45 6.84 3.09 3.72
C ARG A 45 7.53 4.31 4.36
N PRO A 46 7.14 4.71 5.59
CA PRO A 46 7.79 5.82 6.29
C PRO A 46 9.22 5.45 6.67
N ASP A 47 10.09 6.47 6.73
CA ASP A 47 11.48 6.27 7.12
C ASP A 47 11.63 6.03 8.63
N ALA A 48 12.78 5.49 9.04
CA ALA A 48 13.07 5.24 10.45
C ALA A 48 13.17 6.53 11.29
N SER A 49 13.26 7.70 10.65
CA SER A 49 13.27 9.01 11.31
C SER A 49 11.87 9.61 11.51
N ALA A 50 10.82 8.97 11.01
CA ALA A 50 9.46 9.49 11.03
C ALA A 50 8.80 9.53 12.42
N GLY A 51 9.49 9.01 13.45
CA GLY A 51 9.07 9.08 14.85
C GLY A 51 8.00 8.04 15.21
N ASP A 52 7.10 8.40 16.12
CA ASP A 52 5.99 7.54 16.54
C ASP A 52 4.88 7.53 15.47
N LEU A 53 4.68 6.36 14.85
CA LEU A 53 3.72 6.16 13.77
C LEU A 53 2.48 5.39 14.21
N THR A 54 2.31 5.14 15.51
CA THR A 54 1.20 4.34 16.06
C THR A 54 -0.16 4.91 15.68
N GLN A 55 -0.27 6.22 15.51
CA GLN A 55 -1.52 6.91 15.13
C GLN A 55 -1.55 7.35 13.65
N THR A 56 -0.53 7.00 12.87
CA THR A 56 -0.42 7.40 11.48
C THR A 56 -1.06 6.34 10.58
N HIS A 57 -1.99 6.76 9.73
CA HIS A 57 -2.52 5.93 8.64
C HIS A 57 -1.60 6.07 7.43
N PHE A 58 -0.82 5.04 7.13
CA PHE A 58 0.05 5.02 5.96
C PHE A 58 -0.32 3.84 5.05
N GLU A 59 -0.11 4.05 3.75
CA GLU A 59 -0.40 3.09 2.69
C GLU A 59 0.93 2.63 2.09
N VAL A 60 1.41 1.44 2.48
CA VAL A 60 2.60 0.84 1.88
C VAL A 60 2.18 0.12 0.62
N LYS A 61 2.60 0.63 -0.55
CA LYS A 61 2.12 0.21 -1.86
C LYS A 61 3.10 -0.73 -2.54
N TYR A 62 2.55 -1.72 -3.24
CA TYR A 62 3.25 -2.74 -4.00
C TYR A 62 2.54 -2.99 -5.34
N PHE A 63 3.27 -3.54 -6.31
CA PHE A 63 2.69 -4.18 -7.48
C PHE A 63 2.73 -5.70 -7.35
N ASP A 64 1.67 -6.38 -7.77
CA ASP A 64 1.69 -7.83 -7.99
C ASP A 64 2.41 -8.17 -9.32
N PRO A 65 2.67 -9.47 -9.60
CA PRO A 65 3.29 -9.90 -10.86
C PRO A 65 2.51 -9.52 -12.14
N ASN A 66 1.25 -9.11 -12.03
CA ASN A 66 0.40 -8.67 -13.14
C ASN A 66 0.31 -7.14 -13.24
N GLY A 67 1.03 -6.40 -12.39
CA GLY A 67 1.00 -4.94 -12.33
C GLY A 67 -0.22 -4.35 -11.64
N VAL A 68 -0.99 -5.14 -10.88
CA VAL A 68 -2.07 -4.65 -10.01
C VAL A 68 -1.47 -4.04 -8.76
N MET A 69 -1.86 -2.81 -8.43
CA MET A 69 -1.39 -2.16 -7.21
C MET A 69 -2.19 -2.67 -6.00
N VAL A 70 -1.47 -3.09 -4.97
CA VAL A 70 -2.02 -3.40 -3.65
C VAL A 70 -1.35 -2.52 -2.60
N GLU A 71 -2.06 -2.22 -1.53
CA GLU A 71 -1.52 -1.43 -0.43
C GLU A 71 -1.85 -2.04 0.92
N LEU A 72 -0.91 -1.86 1.85
CA LEU A 72 -1.00 -2.36 3.21
C LEU A 72 -1.15 -1.19 4.18
N SER A 73 -1.97 -1.39 5.20
CA SER A 73 -2.03 -0.52 6.38
C SER A 73 -2.14 -1.37 7.64
N SER A 74 -1.35 -1.05 8.67
CA SER A 74 -1.49 -1.66 10.01
C SER A 74 -2.55 -0.98 10.88
N ASN A 75 -2.81 0.30 10.60
CA ASN A 75 -3.74 1.14 11.35
C ASN A 75 -5.07 1.36 10.61
N GLY A 76 -5.28 0.66 9.50
CA GLY A 76 -6.42 0.84 8.61
C GLY A 76 -6.45 2.24 7.97
N TRP A 77 -7.64 2.64 7.54
CA TRP A 77 -7.91 3.96 6.96
C TRP A 77 -8.84 4.77 7.86
N PRO A 78 -8.80 6.11 7.79
CA PRO A 78 -9.78 6.94 8.49
C PRO A 78 -11.22 6.49 8.21
N GLY A 79 -11.95 6.13 9.27
CA GLY A 79 -13.33 5.66 9.20
C GLY A 79 -13.49 4.15 8.93
N ALA A 80 -12.41 3.41 8.72
CA ALA A 80 -12.45 1.95 8.72
C ALA A 80 -12.49 1.41 10.15
N SER A 81 -13.21 0.31 10.35
CA SER A 81 -13.24 -0.43 11.61
C SER A 81 -12.86 -1.88 11.36
N ARG A 82 -12.17 -2.46 12.32
CA ARG A 82 -11.88 -3.90 12.40
C ARG A 82 -12.28 -4.39 13.78
N ASP A 83 -12.78 -5.61 13.83
CA ASP A 83 -13.33 -6.26 15.01
C ASP A 83 -12.27 -6.51 16.10
#